data_AF-A0A2W2AZU3-F1
#
_entry.id   AF-A0A2W2AZU3-F1
#
_cell.length_a   1.000
_cell.length_b   1.000
_cell.length_c   1.000
_cell.angle_alpha   90.00
_cell.angle_beta   90.00
_cell.angle_gamma   90.00
#
_symmetry.space_group_name_H-M   'P 1'
#
loop_
_entity.id
_entity.type
_entity.pdbx_description
1 polymer ?
#
loop_
_entity_poly.entity_id
_entity_poly.type
_entity_poly.pdbx_seq_one_letter_code
_entity_poly.pdbx_strand_id
1 'polypeptide(L)' 'MIPAARDGSVRLGGLVLRDHWFDAPLSHAAPAGERIRLYAREVVSASDPDRELPWLLFLQGGPGGKATRPPGASG' A
#
# COMPACT_ATOMS: atom_id res chain seq x y z
N MET A 1 -13.44 13.97 -2.49
CA MET A 1 -12.06 13.68 -2.92
C MET A 1 -11.16 14.16 -1.79
N ILE A 2 -10.34 13.28 -1.18
CA ILE A 2 -9.38 13.71 -0.17
C ILE A 2 -8.13 14.17 -0.93
N PRO A 3 -7.65 15.42 -0.74
CA PRO A 3 -6.46 15.90 -1.44
C PRO A 3 -5.23 15.08 -1.04
N ALA A 4 -4.40 14.72 -2.02
CA ALA A 4 -3.07 14.20 -1.74
C ALA A 4 -2.15 15.35 -1.28
N ALA A 5 -1.29 15.07 -0.30
CA ALA A 5 -0.20 15.94 0.08
C ALA A 5 0.84 16.03 -1.05
N ARG A 6 1.80 16.95 -0.92
CA ARG A 6 2.82 17.21 -1.95
C ARG A 6 3.70 16.00 -2.27
N ASP A 7 3.77 15.03 -1.36
CA ASP A 7 4.47 13.75 -1.51
C ASP A 7 3.58 12.64 -2.09
N GLY A 8 2.34 12.96 -2.47
CA GLY A 8 1.36 12.00 -2.98
C GLY A 8 0.61 11.22 -1.88
N SER A 9 0.89 11.47 -0.60
CA SER A 9 0.24 10.76 0.50
C SER A 9 -1.17 11.29 0.79
N VAL A 10 -2.06 10.43 1.32
CA VAL A 10 -3.43 10.80 1.69
C VAL A 10 -3.61 10.64 3.20
N ARG A 11 -4.15 11.67 3.88
CA ARG A 11 -4.45 11.61 5.31
C ARG A 11 -5.93 11.28 5.54
N LEU A 12 -6.22 10.25 6.34
CA LEU A 12 -7.58 9.79 6.62
C LEU A 12 -7.67 9.21 8.03
N GLY A 13 -8.57 9.74 8.87
CA GLY A 13 -8.93 9.10 10.15
C GLY A 13 -7.75 8.80 11.08
N GLY A 14 -6.75 9.67 11.14
CA GLY A 14 -5.53 9.44 11.95
C GLY A 14 -4.47 8.58 11.27
N LEU A 15 -4.61 8.28 9.97
CA LEU A 15 -3.66 7.51 9.17
C LEU A 15 -3.04 8.39 8.07
N VAL A 16 -1.81 8.05 7.68
CA VAL A 16 -1.17 8.47 6.44
C VAL A 16 -1.10 7.27 5.50
N LEU A 17 -1.60 7.44 4.28
CA LEU A 17 -1.65 6.41 3.25
C LEU A 17 -0.68 6.76 2.12
N ARG A 18 0.19 5.83 1.74
CA ARG A 18 1.12 5.99 0.62
C ARG A 18 0.92 4.84 -0.37
N ASP A 19 0.83 5.16 -1.65
CA ASP A 19 0.62 4.17 -2.70
C ASP A 19 1.97 3.78 -3.31
N HIS A 20 2.21 2.49 -3.42
CA HIS A 20 3.45 1.89 -3.93
C HIS A 20 3.14 1.09 -5.18
N TRP A 21 4.03 1.18 -6.17
CA TRP A 21 3.95 0.44 -7.42
C TRP A 21 5.28 -0.25 -7.70
N PHE A 22 5.23 -1.54 -8.01
CA PHE A 22 6.43 -2.34 -8.25
C PHE A 22 6.19 -3.28 -9.43
N ASP A 23 7.19 -3.41 -10.29
CA ASP A 23 7.11 -4.30 -11.44
C ASP A 23 7.79 -5.63 -11.10
N ALA A 24 7.08 -6.74 -11.26
CA ALA A 24 7.58 -8.10 -11.05
C ALA A 24 7.56 -8.90 -12.37
N PRO A 25 8.41 -9.93 -12.54
CA PRO A 25 8.27 -10.84 -13.67
C PRO A 25 6.89 -11.51 -13.63
N LEU A 26 6.22 -11.61 -14.77
CA LEU A 26 5.01 -12.41 -14.91
C LEU A 26 5.32 -13.90 -14.72
N SER A 27 6.48 -14.34 -15.22
CA SER A 27 7.02 -15.68 -14.97
C SER A 27 8.32 -15.59 -14.19
N HIS A 28 8.36 -16.14 -12.97
CA HIS A 28 9.57 -16.16 -12.14
C HIS A 28 10.71 -16.97 -12.76
N ALA A 29 10.41 -17.95 -13.62
CA ALA A 29 11.41 -18.72 -14.36
C ALA A 29 12.03 -17.94 -15.53
N ALA A 30 11.41 -16.84 -15.95
CA ALA A 30 11.87 -15.98 -17.03
C ALA A 30 11.95 -14.52 -16.55
N PRO A 31 12.91 -14.16 -15.67
CA PRO A 31 12.95 -12.86 -14.99
C PRO A 31 13.11 -11.66 -15.93
N ALA A 32 13.68 -11.87 -17.13
CA ALA A 32 13.82 -10.87 -18.19
C ALA A 32 12.63 -10.81 -19.16
N GLY A 33 11.60 -11.64 -18.95
CA GLY A 33 10.40 -11.70 -19.79
C GLY A 33 9.37 -10.63 -19.45
N GLU A 34 8.10 -10.92 -19.79
CA GLU A 34 6.96 -10.06 -19.51
C GLU A 34 6.87 -9.69 -18.02
N ARG A 35 6.41 -8.48 -17.73
CA ARG A 35 6.32 -7.91 -16.39
C ARG A 35 4.86 -7.63 -16.05
N ILE A 36 4.53 -7.82 -14.78
CA ILE A 36 3.26 -7.39 -14.20
C ILE A 36 3.52 -6.27 -13.20
N ARG A 37 2.66 -5.25 -13.20
CA ARG A 37 2.70 -4.17 -12.22
C ARG A 37 1.82 -4.51 -11.03
N LEU A 38 2.44 -4.50 -9.87
CA LEU A 38 1.80 -4.76 -8.58
C LEU A 38 1.59 -3.44 -7.85
N TYR A 39 0.49 -3.38 -7.10
CA TYR A 39 0.09 -2.24 -6.29
C TYR A 39 0.06 -2.64 -4.82
N ALA A 40 0.62 -1.79 -3.96
CA ALA A 40 0.48 -1.88 -2.52
C ALA A 40 0.13 -0.52 -1.93
N ARG A 41 -0.57 -0.51 -0.79
CA ARG A 41 -0.78 0.71 -0.01
C ARG A 41 -0.16 0.52 1.36
N GLU A 42 0.77 1.41 1.68
CA GLU A 42 1.28 1.59 3.03
C GLU A 42 0.26 2.38 3.85
N VAL A 43 0.12 1.99 5.11
CA VAL A 43 -0.74 2.63 6.10
C VAL A 43 0.08 2.81 7.37
N VAL A 44 0.29 4.07 7.78
CA VAL A 44 1.01 4.39 9.03
C VAL A 44 0.18 5.32 9.91
N SER A 45 0.49 5.34 11.20
CA SER A 45 -0.11 6.30 12.12
C SER A 45 0.28 7.73 11.74
N ALA A 46 -0.69 8.64 11.71
CA ALA A 46 -0.44 10.05 11.48
C ALA A 46 0.24 10.76 12.68
N SER A 47 0.34 10.10 13.84
CA SER A 47 1.05 10.63 15.02
C SER A 47 2.56 10.60 14.87
N ASP A 48 3.08 9.64 14.10
CA ASP A 48 4.51 9.41 13.90
C ASP A 48 4.72 8.72 12.53
N PRO A 49 4.50 9.46 11.42
CA PRO A 49 4.38 8.87 10.08
C PRO A 49 5.72 8.46 9.44
N ASP A 50 6.83 8.82 10.09
CA ASP A 50 8.20 8.55 9.64
C ASP A 50 8.90 7.52 10.54
N ARG A 51 8.16 6.91 11.47
CA ARG A 51 8.67 5.87 12.34
C ARG A 51 9.06 4.62 11.55
N GLU A 52 10.32 4.25 11.65
CA GLU A 52 10.82 3.00 11.05
C GLU A 52 10.41 1.79 11.90
N LEU A 53 9.43 1.04 11.41
CA LEU A 53 8.96 -0.22 12.00
C LEU A 53 9.02 -1.34 10.96
N PRO A 54 9.12 -2.62 11.38
CA PRO A 54 8.96 -3.74 10.48
C PRO A 54 7.59 -3.70 9.78
N TRP A 55 7.56 -4.13 8.52
CA TRP A 55 6.33 -4.17 7.73
C TRP A 55 5.40 -5.30 8.18
N LEU A 56 4.11 -4.98 8.35
CA LEU A 56 3.03 -5.95 8.44
C LEU A 56 2.33 -6.06 7.09
N LEU A 57 2.36 -7.25 6.48
CA LEU A 57 1.66 -7.52 5.23
C LEU A 57 0.23 -8.00 5.52
N PHE A 58 -0.76 -7.20 5.11
CA PHE A 58 -2.17 -7.57 5.15
C PHE A 58 -2.66 -7.99 3.77
N LEU A 59 -3.24 -9.19 3.67
CA LEU A 59 -3.89 -9.71 2.47
C LEU A 59 -5.34 -10.05 2.84
N GLN A 60 -6.30 -9.36 2.21
CA GLN A 60 -7.74 -9.51 2.49
C GLN A 60 -8.24 -10.96 2.30
N GLY A 61 -7.54 -11.77 1.50
CA GLY A 61 -7.94 -13.13 1.14
C GLY A 61 -8.89 -13.17 -0.06
N GLY A 62 -9.25 -14.39 -0.50
CA GLY A 62 -10.01 -14.61 -1.73
C GLY A 62 -9.25 -14.23 -3.01
N PRO A 63 -9.49 -14.87 -4.17
CA PRO A 63 -8.91 -14.41 -5.41
C PRO A 63 -9.68 -13.21 -5.98
N GLY A 64 -8.95 -12.21 -6.49
CA GLY A 64 -9.51 -11.08 -7.27
C GLY A 64 -10.11 -9.92 -6.46
N GLY A 65 -10.17 -10.01 -5.13
CA GLY A 65 -10.65 -8.93 -4.26
C GLY A 65 -9.63 -7.80 -4.09
N LYS A 66 -10.08 -6.54 -4.14
CA LYS A 66 -9.26 -5.39 -3.71
C LYS A 66 -9.22 -5.38 -2.18
N ALA A 67 -8.03 -5.20 -1.60
CA ALA A 67 -7.90 -4.99 -0.16
C ALA A 67 -8.75 -3.79 0.29
N THR A 68 -9.44 -3.95 1.42
CA THR A 68 -10.25 -2.88 2.01
C THR A 68 -9.37 -1.73 2.47
N ARG A 69 -9.90 -0.51 2.42
CA ARG A 69 -9.24 0.66 3.01
C ARG A 69 -9.67 0.77 4.47
N PRO A 70 -8.75 0.82 5.44
CA PRO A 70 -9.11 1.08 6.83
C PRO A 70 -9.83 2.44 6.95
N PRO A 71 -10.92 2.53 7.73
CA PRO A 71 -11.66 3.78 7.88
C PRO A 71 -10.97 4.78 8.83
N GLY A 72 -10.02 4.33 9.65
CA GLY A 72 -9.26 5.17 10.58
C GLY A 72 -8.36 4.35 11.52
N ALA A 73 -7.69 5.03 12.44
CA ALA A 73 -6.67 4.51 13.34
C ALA A 73 -7.22 3.95 14.68
N SER A 74 -8.40 3.32 14.66
CA SER A 74 -9.02 2.74 15.88
C SER A 74 -8.55 1.31 16.18
N GLY A 75 -7.64 0.78 15.37
CA GLY A 75 -7.07 -0.56 15.54
C GLY A 75 -6.04 -0.64 16.65
#